data_AF-A0A7S0R5Q0-F1
#
_entry.id   AF-A0A7S0R5Q0-F1
#
_cell.length_a   1.000
_cell.length_b   1.000
_cell.length_c   1.000
_cell.angle_alpha   90.00
_cell.angle_beta   90.00
_cell.angle_gamma   90.00
#
_symmetry.space_group_name_H-M   'P 1'
#
loop_
_entity.id
_entity.type
_entity.pdbx_description
1 polymer ?
#
loop_
_entity_poly.entity_id
_entity_poly.type
_entity_poly.pdbx_seq_one_letter_code
_entity_poly.pdbx_strand_id
1 'polypeptide(L)'
;YGAAGAAAVAMGYGNPLAAAAMQPLQQQQRAMAAAPAAAAQQQPAAMTISSVPDSGAWHQKGADALKAVMSNRKFGFPFVRPVNIKEAPGYLDVVKTPMDLGTIAAKLKKKGYANEAQFLADVELVWRNCYAYNPEGDEFRDFGRASEQLFNKIYGRPTPVEHLAPEEQAAARAQGGRGSVAQHGYGGQQQQQQGAIQQKAAAQQQQAP
;
A
#
# COMPACT_ATOMS: atom_id res chain seq x y z
N TYR A 1 -18.27 -77.64 51.67
CA TYR A 1 -17.77 -76.41 52.30
C TYR A 1 -16.56 -75.91 51.52
N GLY A 2 -16.61 -74.67 51.03
CA GLY A 2 -15.44 -73.87 50.66
C GLY A 2 -14.96 -73.98 49.21
N ALA A 3 -15.30 -72.98 48.38
CA ALA A 3 -14.93 -72.85 46.98
C ALA A 3 -13.57 -72.17 46.76
N ALA A 4 -12.88 -72.59 45.69
CA ALA A 4 -11.88 -71.83 44.93
C ALA A 4 -12.51 -70.51 44.41
N GLY A 5 -11.81 -69.43 44.07
CA GLY A 5 -10.49 -69.24 43.49
C GLY A 5 -10.64 -68.15 42.43
N ALA A 6 -9.80 -67.11 42.54
CA ALA A 6 -9.34 -66.15 41.53
C ALA A 6 -10.29 -65.46 40.51
N ALA A 7 -9.98 -64.16 40.35
CA ALA A 7 -10.02 -63.35 39.13
C ALA A 7 -11.33 -62.68 38.69
N ALA A 8 -11.31 -61.35 38.85
CA ALA A 8 -11.71 -60.30 37.91
C ALA A 8 -13.16 -60.23 37.38
N VAL A 9 -13.49 -59.02 36.90
CA VAL A 9 -14.59 -58.64 35.99
C VAL A 9 -15.80 -57.94 36.63
N ALA A 10 -15.72 -56.60 36.54
CA ALA A 10 -16.68 -55.67 35.91
C ALA A 10 -18.14 -55.48 36.41
N MET A 11 -18.69 -54.34 35.95
CA MET A 11 -20.07 -53.83 35.98
C MET A 11 -20.39 -52.92 37.17
N GLY A 12 -20.77 -51.65 37.04
CA GLY A 12 -21.15 -50.84 35.88
C GLY A 12 -22.50 -50.15 36.15
N TYR A 13 -22.51 -48.81 36.22
CA TYR A 13 -23.62 -47.88 35.91
C TYR A 13 -22.95 -46.50 35.71
N GLY A 14 -22.90 -45.81 34.56
CA GLY A 14 -23.85 -45.68 33.46
C GLY A 14 -24.60 -44.33 33.57
N ASN A 15 -23.92 -43.19 33.33
CA ASN A 15 -24.14 -42.17 32.25
C ASN A 15 -25.38 -41.24 32.45
N PRO A 16 -25.53 -40.04 31.82
CA PRO A 16 -24.65 -39.30 30.90
C PRO A 16 -24.55 -37.77 31.14
N LEU A 17 -23.60 -37.12 30.47
CA LEU A 17 -23.67 -35.77 29.86
C LEU A 17 -22.24 -35.39 29.43
N ALA A 18 -21.86 -35.78 28.22
CA ALA A 18 -21.92 -34.91 27.04
C ALA A 18 -20.66 -34.02 26.90
N ALA A 19 -19.81 -34.47 25.98
CA ALA A 19 -19.04 -33.63 25.07
C ALA A 19 -18.23 -32.47 25.68
N ALA A 20 -17.01 -32.80 26.13
CA ALA A 20 -15.92 -31.83 26.08
C ALA A 20 -15.66 -31.50 24.60
N ALA A 21 -16.09 -30.30 24.23
CA ALA A 21 -16.17 -29.81 22.87
C ALA A 21 -14.78 -29.70 22.21
N MET A 22 -14.63 -30.40 21.09
CA MET A 22 -13.93 -29.84 19.95
C MET A 22 -14.70 -28.58 19.53
N GLN A 23 -14.15 -27.41 19.80
CA GLN A 23 -14.41 -26.23 18.99
C GLN A 23 -13.17 -25.94 18.14
N PRO A 24 -13.18 -26.33 16.85
CA PRO A 24 -12.15 -25.98 15.90
C PRO A 24 -12.35 -24.54 15.37
N LEU A 25 -11.24 -23.80 15.25
CA LEU A 25 -11.01 -22.68 14.32
C LEU A 25 -11.88 -21.40 14.35
N GLN A 26 -12.98 -21.31 15.08
CA GLN A 26 -13.81 -20.09 15.02
C GLN A 26 -13.32 -18.90 15.88
N GLN A 27 -12.48 -19.14 16.89
CA GLN A 27 -11.92 -18.04 17.69
C GLN A 27 -10.68 -17.38 17.07
N GLN A 28 -10.12 -17.98 16.00
CA GLN A 28 -9.04 -17.40 15.20
C GLN A 28 -9.56 -16.62 13.98
N GLN A 29 -10.87 -16.42 13.84
CA GLN A 29 -11.47 -15.65 12.73
C GLN A 29 -12.15 -14.34 13.14
N ARG A 30 -11.89 -13.80 14.34
CA ARG A 30 -12.39 -12.45 14.73
C ARG A 30 -11.31 -11.37 14.86
N ALA A 31 -10.27 -11.43 14.03
CA ALA A 31 -9.32 -10.33 13.86
C ALA A 31 -9.09 -10.02 12.38
N MET A 32 -10.16 -9.77 11.63
CA MET A 32 -10.10 -9.14 10.31
C MET A 32 -11.25 -8.13 10.15
N ALA A 33 -11.17 -7.06 10.91
CA ALA A 33 -11.80 -5.77 10.60
C ALA A 33 -11.03 -4.70 11.39
N ALA A 34 -10.56 -3.67 10.67
CA ALA A 34 -9.73 -2.56 11.13
C ALA A 34 -8.27 -2.92 11.50
N ALA A 35 -7.37 -2.74 10.53
CA ALA A 35 -5.97 -2.43 10.82
C ALA A 35 -5.84 -0.92 11.12
N PRO A 36 -4.93 -0.51 12.02
CA PRO A 36 -5.17 0.60 12.93
C PRO A 36 -4.68 1.95 12.39
N ALA A 37 -5.58 2.93 12.39
CA ALA A 37 -5.22 4.33 12.54
C ALA A 37 -5.07 4.67 14.04
N ALA A 38 -4.12 4.03 14.74
CA ALA A 38 -3.90 4.29 16.17
C ALA A 38 -2.52 3.86 16.65
N ALA A 39 -1.50 4.64 16.30
CA ALA A 39 -0.30 4.88 17.12
C ALA A 39 0.45 6.12 16.59
N ALA A 40 -0.26 7.25 16.48
CA ALA A 40 0.39 8.55 16.53
C ALA A 40 0.29 9.02 17.98
N GLN A 41 1.45 9.09 18.62
CA GLN A 41 1.67 9.48 20.00
C GLN A 41 1.01 10.83 20.32
N GLN A 42 0.55 10.97 21.56
CA GLN A 42 0.08 12.24 22.14
C GLN A 42 1.12 13.33 21.88
N GLN A 43 0.76 14.38 21.14
CA GLN A 43 1.54 15.62 21.09
C GLN A 43 0.95 16.61 22.10
N PRO A 44 1.76 17.19 22.99
CA PRO A 44 1.30 18.24 23.89
C PRO A 44 0.98 19.52 23.12
N ALA A 45 0.03 20.30 23.65
CA ALA A 45 -0.46 21.53 23.07
C ALA A 45 0.65 22.60 22.91
N ALA A 46 0.67 23.21 21.72
CA ALA A 46 1.16 24.54 21.33
C ALA A 46 2.42 25.12 22.02
N MET A 47 3.49 25.26 21.23
CA MET A 47 4.39 26.42 21.32
C MET A 47 4.44 27.14 19.98
N THR A 48 4.07 28.41 20.02
CA THR A 48 4.05 29.37 18.90
C THR A 48 5.46 29.58 18.36
N ILE A 49 5.67 29.33 17.06
CA ILE A 49 6.79 29.91 16.31
C ILE A 49 6.21 30.56 15.06
N SER A 50 6.29 31.91 15.05
CA SER A 50 6.23 32.83 13.92
C SER A 50 5.36 32.41 12.72
N SER A 51 4.14 32.91 12.69
CA SER A 51 3.23 32.85 11.55
C SER A 51 3.78 33.63 10.35
N VAL A 52 4.55 32.97 9.50
CA VAL A 52 4.56 33.34 8.08
C VAL A 52 3.27 32.74 7.52
N PRO A 53 2.37 33.52 6.91
CA PRO A 53 1.22 32.95 6.22
C PRO A 53 1.76 32.07 5.10
N ASP A 54 1.72 30.75 5.29
CA ASP A 54 1.68 29.82 4.18
C ASP A 54 0.50 30.27 3.33
N SER A 55 0.76 30.68 2.09
CA SER A 55 -0.21 31.36 1.24
C SER A 55 -1.45 30.51 0.90
N GLY A 56 -1.58 29.31 1.48
CA GLY A 56 -2.68 28.36 1.27
C GLY A 56 -2.70 27.77 -0.13
N ALA A 57 -1.82 28.24 -1.02
CA ALA A 57 -1.84 27.96 -2.44
C ALA A 57 -1.58 26.49 -2.76
N TRP A 58 -0.63 25.85 -2.07
CA TRP A 58 -0.28 24.46 -2.34
C TRP A 58 -1.35 23.46 -1.89
N HIS A 59 -2.16 23.80 -0.88
CA HIS A 59 -3.26 22.94 -0.45
C HIS A 59 -4.34 22.85 -1.53
N GLN A 60 -4.72 23.98 -2.12
CA GLN A 60 -5.71 24.01 -3.20
C GLN A 60 -5.16 23.32 -4.45
N LYS A 61 -3.92 23.65 -4.84
CA LYS A 61 -3.21 22.99 -5.95
C LYS A 61 -3.13 21.48 -5.77
N GLY A 62 -2.78 21.03 -4.56
CA GLY A 62 -2.70 19.62 -4.20
C GLY A 62 -4.06 18.94 -4.23
N ALA A 63 -5.11 19.60 -3.71
CA ALA A 63 -6.47 19.09 -3.75
C ALA A 63 -6.98 18.94 -5.20
N ASP A 64 -6.70 19.91 -6.07
CA ASP A 64 -7.11 19.88 -7.48
C ASP A 64 -6.37 18.79 -8.25
N ALA A 65 -5.05 18.65 -8.03
CA ALA A 65 -4.26 17.58 -8.64
C ALA A 65 -4.74 16.19 -8.18
N LEU A 66 -4.95 15.99 -6.87
CA LEU A 66 -5.51 14.74 -6.33
C LEU A 66 -6.89 14.44 -6.92
N LYS A 67 -7.79 15.43 -6.95
CA LYS A 67 -9.14 15.26 -7.48
C LYS A 67 -9.13 14.85 -8.95
N ALA A 68 -8.28 15.47 -9.75
CA ALA A 68 -8.16 15.16 -11.18
C ALA A 68 -7.68 13.73 -11.42
N VAL A 69 -6.66 13.26 -10.67
CA VAL A 69 -6.19 11.88 -10.76
C VAL A 69 -7.27 10.91 -10.27
N MET A 70 -7.80 11.11 -9.06
CA MET A 70 -8.76 10.19 -8.44
C MET A 70 -10.08 10.08 -9.22
N SER A 71 -10.47 11.12 -9.96
CA SER A 71 -11.69 11.11 -10.79
C SER A 71 -11.45 10.48 -12.18
N ASN A 72 -10.19 10.20 -12.56
CA ASN A 72 -9.88 9.65 -13.87
C ASN A 72 -10.20 8.14 -13.92
N ARG A 73 -11.24 7.79 -14.66
CA ARG A 73 -11.73 6.41 -14.78
C ARG A 73 -10.81 5.48 -15.55
N LYS A 74 -9.86 6.00 -16.34
CA LYS A 74 -8.96 5.19 -17.17
C LYS A 74 -7.78 4.63 -16.38
N PHE A 75 -7.26 5.39 -15.42
CA PHE A 75 -6.02 5.04 -14.72
C PHE A 75 -5.96 5.45 -13.25
N GLY A 76 -6.87 6.30 -12.76
CA GLY A 76 -6.82 6.81 -11.39
C GLY A 76 -7.38 5.86 -10.33
N PHE A 77 -8.31 4.98 -10.73
CA PHE A 77 -9.08 4.14 -9.81
C PHE A 77 -8.27 3.23 -8.87
N PRO A 78 -7.10 2.65 -9.25
CA PRO A 78 -6.34 1.77 -8.36
C PRO A 78 -5.73 2.51 -7.16
N PHE A 79 -5.54 3.83 -7.28
CA PHE A 79 -4.83 4.65 -6.28
C PHE A 79 -5.78 5.38 -5.32
N VAL A 80 -7.10 5.20 -5.46
CA VAL A 80 -8.11 5.92 -4.65
C VAL A 80 -8.25 5.33 -3.25
N ARG A 81 -7.97 4.04 -3.07
CA ARG A 81 -8.09 3.33 -1.80
C ARG A 81 -6.83 2.51 -1.52
N PRO A 82 -6.57 2.14 -0.25
CA PRO A 82 -5.47 1.23 0.07
C PRO A 82 -5.55 -0.06 -0.77
N VAL A 83 -4.39 -0.54 -1.23
CA VAL A 83 -4.28 -1.79 -1.98
C VAL A 83 -4.82 -2.95 -1.13
N ASN A 84 -5.71 -3.77 -1.72
CA ASN A 84 -6.18 -4.98 -1.08
C ASN A 84 -5.11 -6.07 -1.16
N ILE A 85 -4.43 -6.35 -0.05
CA ILE A 85 -3.35 -7.34 0.02
C ILE A 85 -3.80 -8.77 -0.32
N LYS A 86 -5.10 -9.08 -0.26
CA LYS A 86 -5.64 -10.37 -0.70
C LYS A 86 -5.65 -10.52 -2.22
N GLU A 87 -5.73 -9.41 -2.92
CA GLU A 87 -5.74 -9.31 -4.39
C GLU A 87 -4.34 -8.95 -4.93
N ALA A 88 -3.38 -8.69 -4.05
CA ALA A 88 -2.02 -8.30 -4.37
C ALA A 88 -1.00 -9.24 -3.68
N PRO A 89 -0.74 -10.42 -4.28
CA PRO A 89 0.18 -11.42 -3.73
C PRO A 89 1.59 -10.84 -3.48
N GLY A 90 2.14 -11.08 -2.28
CA GLY A 90 3.48 -10.61 -1.91
C GLY A 90 3.61 -9.08 -1.75
N TYR A 91 2.51 -8.32 -1.77
CA TYR A 91 2.58 -6.85 -1.75
C TYR A 91 3.38 -6.29 -0.57
N LEU A 92 3.20 -6.84 0.64
CA LEU A 92 3.92 -6.37 1.84
C LEU A 92 5.39 -6.86 1.91
N ASP A 93 5.76 -7.84 1.10
CA ASP A 93 7.16 -8.28 0.97
C ASP A 93 7.98 -7.25 0.19
N VAL A 94 7.32 -6.49 -0.69
CA VAL A 94 7.92 -5.47 -1.55
C VAL A 94 7.68 -4.07 -0.97
N VAL A 95 6.42 -3.73 -0.70
CA VAL A 95 5.99 -2.41 -0.25
C VAL A 95 5.98 -2.33 1.27
N LYS A 96 6.93 -1.58 1.82
CA LYS A 96 7.11 -1.42 3.27
C LYS A 96 6.20 -0.40 3.91
N THR A 97 5.79 0.61 3.15
CA THR A 97 4.90 1.67 3.64
C THR A 97 3.75 1.85 2.64
N PRO A 98 2.63 1.12 2.80
CA PRO A 98 1.45 1.29 1.95
C PRO A 98 0.92 2.73 2.01
N MET A 99 0.47 3.25 0.87
CA MET A 99 -0.13 4.58 0.76
C MET A 99 -1.11 4.63 -0.41
N ASP A 100 -2.11 5.50 -0.34
CA ASP A 100 -3.10 5.75 -1.39
C ASP A 100 -3.54 7.23 -1.41
N LEU A 101 -4.07 7.68 -2.54
CA LEU A 101 -4.46 9.08 -2.75
C LEU A 101 -5.69 9.47 -1.92
N GLY A 102 -6.57 8.53 -1.56
CA GLY A 102 -7.72 8.79 -0.71
C GLY A 102 -7.30 9.17 0.72
N THR A 103 -6.34 8.42 1.27
CA THR A 103 -5.71 8.71 2.57
C THR A 103 -5.02 10.08 2.54
N ILE A 104 -4.25 10.37 1.49
CA ILE A 104 -3.56 11.66 1.31
C ILE A 104 -4.57 12.81 1.21
N ALA A 105 -5.63 12.65 0.42
CA ALA A 105 -6.68 13.65 0.26
C ALA A 105 -7.37 13.96 1.59
N ALA A 106 -7.68 12.92 2.38
CA ALA A 106 -8.29 13.09 3.69
C ALA A 106 -7.34 13.82 4.68
N LYS A 107 -6.04 13.49 4.68
CA LYS A 107 -5.03 14.16 5.51
C LYS A 107 -4.84 15.62 5.09
N LEU A 108 -4.82 15.90 3.78
CA LEU A 108 -4.72 17.26 3.23
C LEU A 108 -5.92 18.12 3.63
N LYS A 109 -7.15 17.58 3.51
CA LYS A 109 -8.39 18.27 3.89
C LYS A 109 -8.40 18.65 5.37
N LYS A 110 -7.82 17.81 6.23
CA LYS A 110 -7.71 18.04 7.68
C LYS A 110 -6.53 18.93 8.07
N LYS A 111 -5.78 19.50 7.10
CA LYS A 111 -4.55 20.26 7.35
C LYS A 111 -3.51 19.46 8.16
N GLY A 112 -3.46 18.15 7.95
CA GLY A 112 -2.59 17.22 8.69
C GLY A 112 -1.15 17.15 8.19
N TYR A 113 -0.74 18.04 7.29
CA TYR A 113 0.63 18.15 6.80
C TYR A 113 1.22 19.47 7.30
N ALA A 114 2.42 19.42 7.86
CA ALA A 114 3.09 20.62 8.37
C ALA A 114 3.61 21.52 7.25
N ASN A 115 3.90 20.95 6.07
CA ASN A 115 4.39 21.66 4.91
C ASN A 115 4.11 20.88 3.61
N GLU A 116 4.30 21.55 2.48
CA GLU A 116 4.13 21.01 1.13
C GLU A 116 5.00 19.78 0.86
N ALA A 117 6.23 19.76 1.37
CA ALA A 117 7.17 18.67 1.14
C ALA A 117 6.67 17.34 1.74
N GLN A 118 6.06 17.36 2.93
CA GLN A 118 5.45 16.16 3.52
C GLN A 118 4.26 15.64 2.69
N PHE A 119 3.46 16.54 2.13
CA PHE A 119 2.36 16.17 1.24
C PHE A 119 2.88 15.52 -0.04
N LEU A 120 3.88 16.12 -0.68
CA LEU A 120 4.49 15.58 -1.89
C LEU A 120 5.20 14.25 -1.63
N ALA A 121 5.83 14.08 -0.47
CA ALA A 121 6.47 12.81 -0.11
C ALA A 121 5.46 11.65 -0.03
N ASP A 122 4.26 11.87 0.54
CA ASP A 122 3.21 10.84 0.58
C ASP A 122 2.68 10.55 -0.85
N VAL A 123 2.56 11.57 -1.71
CA VAL A 123 2.15 11.37 -3.12
C VAL A 123 3.21 10.56 -3.90
N GLU A 124 4.48 10.92 -3.77
CA GLU A 124 5.60 10.21 -4.40
C GLU A 124 5.71 8.76 -3.91
N LEU A 125 5.36 8.52 -2.63
CA LEU A 125 5.31 7.17 -2.08
C LEU A 125 4.30 6.28 -2.81
N VAL A 126 3.15 6.80 -3.23
CA VAL A 126 2.16 6.05 -4.02
C VAL A 126 2.78 5.56 -5.34
N TRP A 127 3.47 6.45 -6.07
CA TRP A 127 4.10 6.10 -7.35
C TRP A 127 5.25 5.13 -7.16
N ARG A 128 6.12 5.39 -6.18
CA ARG A 128 7.26 4.52 -5.87
C ARG A 128 6.83 3.11 -5.49
N ASN A 129 5.78 2.98 -4.67
CA ASN A 129 5.21 1.69 -4.32
C ASN A 129 4.65 0.97 -5.56
N CYS A 130 3.93 1.70 -6.41
CA CYS A 130 3.40 1.18 -7.67
C CYS A 130 4.52 0.62 -8.55
N TYR A 131 5.60 1.38 -8.75
CA TYR A 131 6.71 0.97 -9.61
C TYR A 131 7.56 -0.14 -9.00
N ALA A 132 7.68 -0.19 -7.68
CA ALA A 132 8.40 -1.27 -7.00
C ALA A 132 7.65 -2.61 -7.09
N TYR A 133 6.33 -2.59 -6.94
CA TYR A 133 5.51 -3.80 -6.95
C TYR A 133 5.17 -4.28 -8.37
N ASN A 134 4.96 -3.36 -9.32
CA ASN A 134 4.52 -3.69 -10.67
C ASN A 134 5.71 -3.67 -11.66
N PRO A 135 5.97 -4.79 -12.38
CA PRO A 135 7.00 -4.88 -13.43
C PRO A 135 6.78 -3.91 -14.60
N GLU A 136 7.82 -3.70 -15.40
CA GLU A 136 7.64 -3.14 -16.75
C GLU A 136 6.67 -4.01 -17.57
N GLY A 137 5.80 -3.34 -18.33
CA GLY A 137 4.73 -3.99 -19.10
C GLY A 137 3.47 -4.32 -18.30
N ASP A 138 3.46 -4.09 -16.99
CA ASP A 138 2.27 -4.25 -16.15
C ASP A 138 1.32 -3.06 -16.28
N GLU A 139 0.02 -3.33 -16.48
CA GLU A 139 -0.99 -2.29 -16.67
C GLU A 139 -1.09 -1.32 -15.49
N PHE A 140 -0.89 -1.78 -14.25
CA PHE A 140 -0.95 -0.91 -13.08
C PHE A 140 0.24 0.04 -13.03
N ARG A 141 1.37 -0.36 -13.62
CA ARG A 141 2.53 0.52 -13.80
C ARG A 141 2.22 1.63 -14.79
N ASP A 142 1.58 1.31 -15.91
CA ASP A 142 1.10 2.30 -16.89
C ASP A 142 0.11 3.28 -16.25
N PHE A 143 -0.82 2.77 -15.44
CA PHE A 143 -1.74 3.61 -14.67
C PHE A 143 -1.01 4.52 -13.70
N GLY A 144 0.08 4.04 -13.07
CA GLY A 144 0.96 4.83 -12.22
C GLY A 144 1.61 5.99 -12.98
N ARG A 145 2.19 5.70 -14.14
CA ARG A 145 2.83 6.72 -15.00
C ARG A 145 1.84 7.80 -15.43
N ALA A 146 0.67 7.39 -15.93
CA ALA A 146 -0.38 8.33 -16.37
C ALA A 146 -0.93 9.18 -15.20
N SER A 147 -1.12 8.55 -14.04
CA SER A 147 -1.53 9.24 -12.80
C SER A 147 -0.49 10.28 -12.35
N GLU A 148 0.79 9.91 -12.29
CA GLU A 148 1.88 10.79 -11.90
C GLU A 148 2.03 11.96 -12.88
N GLN A 149 1.97 11.72 -14.18
CA GLN A 149 2.04 12.78 -15.19
C GLN A 149 0.88 13.78 -15.06
N LEU A 150 -0.35 13.29 -14.88
CA LEU A 150 -1.50 14.17 -14.70
C LEU A 150 -1.38 14.98 -13.41
N PHE A 151 -0.97 14.34 -12.31
CA PHE A 151 -0.71 15.01 -11.04
C PHE A 151 0.32 16.12 -11.23
N ASN A 152 1.50 15.79 -11.76
CA ASN A 152 2.62 16.71 -11.93
C ASN A 152 2.28 17.87 -12.85
N LYS A 153 1.53 17.62 -13.92
CA LYS A 153 1.02 18.66 -14.83
C LYS A 153 0.13 19.67 -14.10
N ILE A 154 -0.86 19.21 -13.34
CA ILE A 154 -1.78 20.11 -12.61
C ILE A 154 -1.05 20.79 -11.45
N TYR A 155 -0.15 20.05 -10.80
CA TYR A 155 0.69 20.55 -9.74
C TYR A 155 1.87 21.38 -10.24
N GLY A 156 2.03 21.62 -11.56
CA GLY A 156 3.08 22.47 -12.11
C GLY A 156 4.50 22.05 -11.74
N ARG A 157 4.79 20.74 -11.70
CA ARG A 157 6.13 20.18 -11.48
C ARG A 157 6.51 19.23 -12.63
N PRO A 158 7.80 18.99 -12.88
CA PRO A 158 8.22 18.03 -13.88
C PRO A 158 7.99 16.59 -13.39
N THR A 159 7.70 15.69 -14.34
CA THR A 159 7.77 14.24 -14.12
C THR A 159 9.20 13.76 -14.37
N PRO A 160 9.80 12.97 -13.47
CA PRO A 160 11.11 12.34 -13.73
C PRO A 160 11.09 11.53 -15.03
N VAL A 161 12.14 11.64 -15.84
CA VAL A 161 12.21 10.95 -17.14
C VAL A 161 12.11 9.44 -16.96
N GLU A 162 12.72 8.90 -15.91
CA GLU A 162 12.71 7.49 -15.56
C GLU A 162 11.29 6.92 -15.32
N HIS A 163 10.34 7.80 -14.97
CA HIS A 163 8.94 7.44 -14.72
C HIS A 163 8.04 7.66 -15.95
N LEU A 164 8.57 8.22 -17.04
CA LEU A 164 7.82 8.35 -18.30
C LEU A 164 7.73 7.00 -19.02
N ALA A 165 6.80 6.88 -19.97
CA ALA A 165 6.72 5.70 -20.81
C ALA A 165 7.97 5.60 -21.72
N PRO A 166 8.40 4.39 -22.14
CA PRO A 166 9.64 4.21 -22.90
C PRO A 166 9.75 5.07 -24.18
N GLU A 167 8.63 5.26 -24.88
CA GLU A 167 8.54 6.10 -26.07
C GLU A 167 8.75 7.59 -25.75
N GLU A 168 8.23 8.07 -24.62
CA GLU A 168 8.42 9.43 -24.14
C GLU A 168 9.84 9.66 -23.62
N GLN A 169 10.43 8.64 -22.98
CA GLN A 169 11.85 8.65 -22.61
C GLN A 169 12.76 8.76 -23.84
N ALA A 170 12.47 7.99 -24.89
CA ALA A 170 13.21 8.04 -26.15
C ALA A 170 13.08 9.42 -26.81
N ALA A 171 11.87 10.00 -26.81
CA ALA A 171 11.64 11.35 -27.31
C ALA A 171 12.40 12.42 -26.51
N ALA A 172 12.41 12.34 -25.17
CA ALA A 172 13.14 13.26 -24.31
C ALA A 172 14.66 13.18 -24.54
N ARG A 173 15.20 11.97 -24.74
CA ARG A 173 16.63 11.76 -25.07
C ARG A 173 17.00 12.29 -26.46
N ALA A 174 16.11 12.15 -27.43
CA ALA A 174 16.32 12.64 -28.80
C ALA A 174 16.35 14.18 -28.89
N GLN A 175 15.76 14.88 -27.91
CA GLN A 175 15.69 16.35 -27.88
C GLN A 175 16.89 17.04 -27.19
N GLY A 176 17.91 16.29 -26.73
CA GLY A 176 19.24 16.86 -26.43
C GLY A 176 19.33 17.88 -25.28
N GLY A 177 18.76 17.61 -24.11
CA GLY A 177 18.84 18.50 -22.94
C GLY A 177 19.85 18.04 -21.87
N ARG A 178 20.94 18.80 -21.67
CA ARG A 178 21.70 18.79 -20.40
C ARG A 178 20.76 19.26 -19.28
N GLY A 179 20.19 18.31 -18.54
CA GLY A 179 19.38 18.56 -17.34
C GLY A 179 19.95 17.77 -16.17
N SER A 180 20.30 18.46 -15.10
CA SER A 180 20.90 17.95 -13.87
C SER A 180 20.24 16.65 -13.39
N VAL A 181 20.99 15.55 -13.47
CA VAL A 181 20.68 14.31 -12.76
C VAL A 181 20.76 14.64 -11.27
N ALA A 182 19.60 14.80 -10.62
CA ALA A 182 19.54 14.70 -9.17
C ALA A 182 19.85 13.24 -8.85
N GLN A 183 21.13 12.97 -8.61
CA GLN A 183 21.68 11.67 -8.24
C GLN A 183 21.23 11.34 -6.81
N HIS A 184 19.95 11.03 -6.63
CA HIS A 184 19.47 10.32 -5.44
C HIS A 184 19.38 8.84 -5.79
N GLY A 185 20.07 8.01 -5.03
CA GLY A 185 20.37 6.62 -5.34
C GLY A 185 19.13 5.75 -5.59
N TYR A 186 18.87 5.43 -6.86
CA TYR A 186 17.90 4.42 -7.29
C TYR A 186 18.50 3.00 -7.39
N GLY A 187 19.81 2.83 -7.12
CA GLY A 187 20.52 1.56 -7.30
C GLY A 187 20.02 0.39 -6.45
N GLY A 188 19.43 0.66 -5.28
CA GLY A 188 18.86 -0.38 -4.41
C GLY A 188 17.46 -0.85 -4.81
N GLN A 189 16.73 -0.08 -5.63
CA GLN A 189 15.35 -0.39 -5.99
C GLN A 189 15.24 -1.46 -7.09
N GLN A 190 16.20 -1.53 -8.03
CA GLN A 190 16.17 -2.52 -9.11
C GLN A 190 16.23 -3.96 -8.61
N GLN A 191 17.03 -4.24 -7.57
CA GLN A 191 17.14 -5.59 -7.00
C GLN A 191 15.86 -6.01 -6.26
N GLN A 192 15.20 -5.07 -5.57
CA GLN A 192 13.91 -5.31 -4.92
C GLN A 192 12.78 -5.49 -5.94
N GLN A 193 12.84 -4.77 -7.06
CA GLN A 193 11.92 -4.92 -8.19
C GLN A 193 11.98 -6.34 -8.78
N GLN A 194 13.18 -6.90 -8.99
CA GLN A 194 13.31 -8.25 -9.55
C GLN A 194 12.68 -9.35 -8.67
N GLY A 195 12.78 -9.23 -7.35
CA GLY A 195 12.12 -10.14 -6.41
C GLY A 195 10.59 -10.02 -6.45
N ALA A 196 10.07 -8.79 -6.52
CA ALA A 196 8.64 -8.50 -6.63
C ALA A 196 8.02 -9.10 -7.90
N ILE A 197 8.73 -8.98 -9.02
CA ILE A 197 8.31 -9.45 -10.34
C ILE A 197 8.16 -10.97 -10.35
N GLN A 198 9.11 -11.70 -9.76
CA GLN A 198 9.04 -13.16 -9.64
C GLN A 198 7.89 -13.61 -8.75
N GLN A 199 7.62 -12.91 -7.65
CA GLN A 199 6.51 -13.24 -6.74
C GLN A 199 5.14 -12.99 -7.39
N LYS A 200 4.96 -11.84 -8.06
CA LYS A 200 3.72 -11.53 -8.77
C LYS A 200 3.47 -12.52 -9.91
N ALA A 201 4.51 -12.85 -10.69
CA ALA A 201 4.41 -13.83 -11.78
C ALA A 201 4.12 -15.25 -11.26
N ALA A 202 4.78 -15.70 -10.19
CA ALA A 202 4.54 -17.02 -9.59
C ALA A 202 3.12 -17.15 -9.02
N ALA A 203 2.58 -16.09 -8.42
CA ALA A 203 1.23 -16.09 -7.89
C ALA A 203 0.15 -16.09 -8.99
N GLN A 204 0.40 -15.42 -10.11
CA GLN A 204 -0.51 -15.46 -11.28
C GLN A 204 -0.52 -16.83 -11.96
N GLN A 205 0.62 -17.53 -12.01
CA GLN A 205 0.71 -18.88 -12.59
C GLN A 205 -0.02 -19.95 -11.76
N GLN A 206 -0.12 -19.78 -10.44
CA GLN A 206 -0.86 -20.69 -9.54
C GLN A 206 -2.38 -20.51 -9.60
N GLN A 207 -2.87 -19.48 -10.30
CA GLN A 207 -4.29 -19.20 -10.48
C GLN A 207 -4.80 -19.56 -11.88
N ALA A 208 -3.93 -20.08 -12.76
CA ALA A 208 -4.34 -20.63 -14.05
C ALA A 208 -4.95 -22.03 -13.87
N PRO A 209 -6.12 -22.31 -14.46
CA PRO A 209 -6.82 -23.61 -14.34
C PRO A 209 -6.09 -24.77 -15.03
#